data_AF-A0AAE0U8A0-F1
#
_entry.id   AF-A0AAE0U8A0-F1
#
_cell.length_a   1.000
_cell.length_b   1.000
_cell.length_c   1.000
_cell.angle_alpha   90.00
_cell.angle_beta   90.00
_cell.angle_gamma   90.00
#
_symmetry.space_group_name_H-M   'P 1'
#
loop_
_entity.id
_entity.type
_entity.pdbx_description
1 polymer ?
#
loop_
_entity_poly.entity_id
_entity_poly.type
_entity_poly.pdbx_seq_one_letter_code
_entity_poly.pdbx_strand_id
1 'polypeptide(L)'
;MAIPLILVASAIAIAIAIAIATACLYRINLAMKVVPEAARKASPCRWTRQEIRDTYSRVKQSPILFAKHLPPRLDRRYIVVGGSDLNQSLSYMNGALGLVGGVIVLQLRQRGQSPDSIRILDFQQLNRRDMVSTAAGCDFVKTDITSAASAAGANVFIATSSSSVSVVPANYWIWPWQTESKNYVQIINELDFDAPIRANDLFFSNYARSKAVAERLVYGNNQHGFRTGVLRPGNGLYGQKSDPCIDLSLRTGGVTWMPNVVQNLGSSRNIALAHLQFEAALAQKKMPLAAGKPLIVTDPGPPPSHQDIYNALIDLSESPITLSLPPPSTASRFNVCMHTVIDDSKARRSIKDGGIAYRGVCTTLDGVCEQVVDRNRYDAGKPEGTNGNSITDKAAKMAGLGSVPVAA
;
A
#
# COMPACT_ATOMS: atom_id res chain seq x y z
N MET A 1 -37.16 29.77 44.38
CA MET A 1 -36.14 28.70 44.43
C MET A 1 -34.80 29.31 44.08
N ALA A 2 -33.91 29.50 45.05
CA ALA A 2 -32.53 29.89 44.77
C ALA A 2 -31.79 28.66 44.26
N ILE A 3 -31.24 28.70 43.04
CA ILE A 3 -30.33 27.67 42.57
C ILE A 3 -29.12 27.72 43.51
N PRO A 4 -28.77 26.62 44.22
CA PRO A 4 -27.66 26.64 45.16
C PRO A 4 -26.37 27.03 44.45
N LEU A 5 -25.62 27.96 45.05
CA LEU A 5 -24.37 28.54 44.52
C LEU A 5 -23.37 27.48 44.02
N ILE A 6 -23.40 26.29 44.65
CA ILE A 6 -22.60 25.12 44.29
C ILE A 6 -22.95 24.62 42.87
N LEU A 7 -24.22 24.55 42.49
CA LEU A 7 -24.63 24.14 41.14
C LEU A 7 -24.16 25.13 40.07
N VAL A 8 -24.15 26.43 40.38
CA VAL A 8 -23.66 27.47 39.47
C VAL A 8 -22.13 27.35 39.31
N ALA A 9 -21.39 27.18 40.40
CA ALA A 9 -19.94 26.99 40.36
C ALA A 9 -19.55 25.71 39.60
N SER A 10 -20.24 24.60 39.82
CA SER A 10 -20.04 23.35 39.08
C SER A 10 -20.35 23.52 37.58
N ALA A 11 -21.42 24.22 37.22
CA ALA A 11 -21.74 24.49 35.82
C ALA A 11 -20.67 25.33 35.12
N ILE A 12 -20.13 26.36 35.78
CA ILE A 12 -19.04 27.18 35.25
C ILE A 12 -17.77 26.36 35.08
N ALA A 13 -17.40 25.52 36.06
CA ALA A 13 -16.23 24.65 35.98
C ALA A 13 -16.33 23.65 34.81
N ILE A 14 -17.51 23.05 34.62
CA ILE A 14 -17.79 22.16 33.48
C ILE A 14 -17.68 22.93 32.16
N ALA A 15 -18.26 24.12 32.06
CA ALA A 15 -18.20 24.94 30.85
C ALA A 15 -16.75 25.33 30.48
N ILE A 16 -15.94 25.70 31.47
CA ILE A 16 -14.50 25.99 31.29
C ILE A 16 -13.76 24.73 30.84
N ALA A 17 -14.00 23.58 31.47
CA ALA A 17 -13.38 22.31 31.09
C ALA A 17 -13.72 21.91 29.65
N ILE A 18 -14.98 22.06 29.24
CA ILE A 18 -15.43 21.83 27.86
C ILE A 18 -14.73 22.80 26.91
N ALA A 19 -14.69 24.09 27.23
CA ALA A 19 -14.04 25.09 26.38
C ALA A 19 -12.54 24.81 26.18
N ILE A 20 -11.83 24.43 27.26
CA ILE A 20 -10.42 24.03 27.20
C ILE A 20 -10.26 22.77 26.34
N ALA A 21 -11.08 21.74 26.57
CA ALA A 21 -11.04 20.51 25.80
C ALA A 21 -11.28 20.75 24.30
N THR A 22 -12.26 21.59 23.96
CA THR A 22 -12.55 21.99 22.58
C THR A 22 -11.38 22.76 21.96
N ALA A 23 -10.77 23.71 22.69
CA ALA A 23 -9.61 24.44 22.22
C ALA A 23 -8.39 23.51 21.99
N CYS A 24 -8.16 22.55 22.89
CA CYS A 24 -7.13 21.53 22.73
C CYS A 24 -7.36 20.66 21.49
N LEU A 25 -8.58 20.15 21.30
CA LEU A 25 -8.93 19.35 20.11
C LEU A 25 -8.81 20.16 18.82
N TYR A 26 -9.23 21.43 18.83
CA TYR A 26 -9.08 22.33 17.68
C TYR A 26 -7.61 22.52 17.31
N ARG A 27 -6.75 22.78 18.30
CA ARG A 27 -5.30 22.90 18.09
C ARG A 27 -4.69 21.61 17.53
N ILE A 28 -5.02 20.45 18.09
CA ILE A 28 -4.51 19.16 17.60
C ILE A 28 -4.94 18.95 16.15
N ASN A 29 -6.21 19.23 15.82
CA ASN A 29 -6.71 19.16 14.45
C ASN A 29 -5.96 20.09 13.50
N LEU A 30 -5.60 21.30 13.92
CA LEU A 30 -4.80 22.21 13.10
C LEU A 30 -3.36 21.70 12.91
N ALA A 31 -2.72 21.25 13.99
CA ALA A 31 -1.34 20.75 13.93
C ALA A 31 -1.22 19.51 13.02
N MET A 32 -2.20 18.61 13.05
CA MET A 32 -2.23 17.41 12.19
C MET A 32 -2.47 17.69 10.70
N LYS A 33 -2.87 18.91 10.32
CA LYS A 33 -3.01 19.31 8.91
C LYS A 33 -1.70 19.79 8.31
N VAL A 34 -0.70 20.08 9.13
CA VAL A 34 0.61 20.55 8.69
C VAL A 34 1.48 19.36 8.29
N VAL A 35 2.27 19.50 7.23
CA VAL A 35 3.31 18.51 6.88
C VAL A 35 4.54 18.80 7.75
N PRO A 36 4.97 17.86 8.61
CA PRO A 36 6.15 18.06 9.45
C PRO A 36 7.43 18.26 8.63
N GLU A 37 8.42 18.93 9.21
CA GLU A 37 9.65 19.30 8.49
C GLU A 37 10.42 18.07 7.97
N ALA A 38 10.49 17.01 8.76
CA ALA A 38 11.13 15.77 8.36
C ALA A 38 10.47 15.13 7.13
N ALA A 39 9.13 15.16 7.06
CA ALA A 39 8.37 14.65 5.92
C ALA A 39 8.54 15.55 4.68
N ARG A 40 8.62 16.87 4.88
CA ARG A 40 8.91 17.85 3.81
C ARG A 40 10.30 17.66 3.22
N LYS A 41 11.31 17.38 4.05
CA LYS A 41 12.67 17.06 3.58
C LYS A 41 12.73 15.78 2.75
N ALA A 42 11.96 14.76 3.13
CA ALA A 42 11.86 13.51 2.36
C ALA A 42 11.09 13.69 1.04
N SER A 43 10.21 14.68 0.97
CA SER A 43 9.34 14.97 -0.18
C SER A 43 9.41 16.46 -0.55
N PRO A 44 10.54 16.90 -1.15
CA PRO A 44 10.83 18.33 -1.31
C PRO A 44 9.97 19.02 -2.39
N CYS A 45 9.50 18.27 -3.38
CA CYS A 45 8.73 18.80 -4.50
C CYS A 45 7.33 18.17 -4.55
N ARG A 46 6.31 18.99 -4.80
CA ARG A 46 4.93 18.55 -5.09
C ARG A 46 4.74 18.40 -6.60
N TRP A 47 3.79 17.57 -7.01
CA TRP A 47 3.50 17.38 -8.43
C TRP A 47 2.83 18.62 -9.00
N THR A 48 3.35 19.12 -10.12
CA THR A 48 2.72 20.24 -10.83
C THR A 48 1.64 19.75 -11.78
N ARG A 49 0.63 20.57 -12.09
CA ARG A 49 -0.39 20.22 -13.10
C ARG A 49 0.23 19.87 -14.45
N GLN A 50 1.30 20.58 -14.83
CA GLN A 50 2.02 20.31 -16.08
C GLN A 50 2.66 18.92 -16.05
N GLU A 51 3.40 18.59 -15.00
CA GLU A 51 4.05 17.29 -14.83
C GLU A 51 3.05 16.12 -14.83
N ILE A 52 1.89 16.32 -14.18
CA ILE A 52 0.78 15.36 -14.15
C ILE A 52 0.26 15.11 -15.57
N ARG A 53 -0.05 16.17 -16.33
CA ARG A 53 -0.61 16.06 -17.69
C ARG A 53 0.39 15.52 -18.70
N ASP A 54 1.66 15.89 -18.58
CA ASP A 54 2.73 15.38 -19.44
C ASP A 54 2.95 13.89 -19.19
N THR A 55 2.98 13.47 -17.92
CA THR A 55 3.09 12.05 -17.56
C THR A 55 1.89 11.25 -18.03
N TYR A 56 0.68 11.76 -17.84
CA TYR A 56 -0.54 11.13 -18.35
C TYR A 56 -0.52 10.95 -19.87
N SER A 57 -0.15 12.00 -20.60
CA SER A 57 -0.05 11.96 -22.06
C SER A 57 1.00 10.94 -22.52
N ARG A 58 2.17 10.93 -21.88
CA ARG A 58 3.25 9.97 -22.15
C ARG A 58 2.80 8.53 -21.90
N VAL A 59 2.20 8.24 -20.74
CA VAL A 59 1.74 6.88 -20.38
C VAL A 59 0.60 6.41 -21.27
N LYS A 60 -0.32 7.32 -21.66
CA LYS A 60 -1.40 7.03 -22.60
C LYS A 60 -0.89 6.65 -23.98
N GLN A 61 0.15 7.33 -24.47
CA GLN A 61 0.77 7.08 -25.78
C GLN A 61 1.72 5.87 -25.76
N SER A 62 2.50 5.71 -24.69
CA SER A 62 3.51 4.65 -24.55
C SER A 62 3.32 3.94 -23.20
N PRO A 63 2.60 2.80 -23.20
CA PRO A 63 2.40 2.01 -21.99
C PRO A 63 3.73 1.55 -21.38
N ILE A 64 3.76 1.40 -20.06
CA ILE A 64 4.98 1.06 -19.33
C ILE A 64 5.33 -0.42 -19.55
N LEU A 65 6.45 -0.66 -20.25
CA LEU A 65 6.85 -2.01 -20.65
C LEU A 65 7.75 -2.69 -19.61
N PHE A 66 7.15 -3.48 -18.73
CA PHE A 66 7.89 -4.26 -17.72
C PHE A 66 8.74 -5.39 -18.31
N ALA A 67 8.34 -5.99 -19.44
CA ALA A 67 9.00 -7.15 -20.05
C ALA A 67 10.52 -7.01 -20.16
N LYS A 68 11.00 -5.83 -20.56
CA LYS A 68 12.42 -5.55 -20.81
C LYS A 68 13.27 -5.51 -19.54
N HIS A 69 12.63 -5.36 -18.39
CA HIS A 69 13.28 -5.24 -17.08
C HIS A 69 13.19 -6.53 -16.26
N LEU A 70 12.42 -7.52 -16.74
CA LEU A 70 12.33 -8.82 -16.09
C LEU A 70 13.70 -9.52 -16.13
N PRO A 71 14.12 -10.17 -15.04
CA PRO A 71 15.33 -10.99 -15.06
C PRO A 71 15.20 -12.13 -16.08
N PRO A 72 16.31 -12.79 -16.48
CA PRO A 72 16.25 -13.91 -17.42
C PRO A 72 15.34 -15.04 -16.93
N ARG A 73 14.76 -15.80 -17.88
CA ARG A 73 14.01 -17.02 -17.56
C ARG A 73 14.89 -18.02 -16.82
N LEU A 74 14.40 -18.51 -15.70
CA LEU A 74 14.99 -19.64 -14.98
C LEU A 74 14.16 -20.90 -15.22
N ASP A 75 14.85 -22.04 -15.36
CA ASP A 75 14.24 -23.35 -15.52
C ASP A 75 13.88 -23.93 -14.15
N ARG A 76 12.71 -23.55 -13.64
CA ARG A 76 12.22 -23.88 -12.29
C ARG A 76 10.71 -24.05 -12.29
N ARG A 77 10.20 -24.73 -11.26
CA ARG A 77 8.77 -24.77 -10.95
C ARG A 77 8.43 -23.72 -9.91
N TYR A 78 7.29 -23.07 -10.07
CA TYR A 78 6.81 -21.97 -9.24
C TYR A 78 5.52 -22.37 -8.54
N ILE A 79 5.46 -22.05 -7.25
CA ILE A 79 4.24 -22.14 -6.45
C ILE A 79 3.94 -20.71 -6.02
N VAL A 80 2.89 -20.11 -6.59
CA VAL A 80 2.45 -18.75 -6.24
C VAL A 80 1.21 -18.85 -5.37
N VAL A 81 1.33 -18.37 -4.14
CA VAL A 81 0.22 -18.34 -3.18
C VAL A 81 -0.45 -16.98 -3.22
N GLY A 82 -1.79 -16.93 -3.23
CA GLY A 82 -2.53 -15.67 -3.30
C GLY A 82 -2.51 -15.07 -4.71
N GLY A 83 -2.65 -15.92 -5.73
CA GLY A 83 -2.59 -15.54 -7.13
C GLY A 83 -3.92 -15.10 -7.76
N SER A 84 -5.05 -15.24 -7.07
CA SER A 84 -6.35 -14.73 -7.52
C SER A 84 -6.75 -13.47 -6.75
N ASP A 85 -7.29 -12.47 -7.44
CA ASP A 85 -7.83 -11.28 -6.79
C ASP A 85 -9.21 -11.54 -6.21
N LEU A 86 -9.50 -10.93 -5.06
CA LEU A 86 -10.81 -11.07 -4.43
C LEU A 86 -11.93 -10.49 -5.30
N ASN A 87 -13.03 -11.24 -5.42
CA ASN A 87 -14.24 -10.76 -6.09
C ASN A 87 -14.88 -9.58 -5.31
N GLN A 88 -15.39 -8.59 -6.04
CA GLN A 88 -15.80 -7.26 -5.56
C GLN A 88 -16.97 -7.28 -4.54
N SER A 89 -17.71 -8.38 -4.40
CA SER A 89 -18.94 -8.41 -3.59
C SER A 89 -18.74 -8.53 -2.07
N LEU A 90 -17.52 -8.84 -1.59
CA LEU A 90 -17.29 -9.14 -0.16
C LEU A 90 -16.16 -8.33 0.51
N SER A 91 -15.52 -7.37 -0.18
CA SER A 91 -14.23 -6.81 0.25
C SER A 91 -14.20 -5.30 0.55
N TYR A 92 -15.21 -4.77 1.21
CA TYR A 92 -15.08 -3.43 1.80
C TYR A 92 -14.21 -3.40 3.07
N MET A 93 -13.84 -4.57 3.62
CA MET A 93 -13.11 -4.69 4.90
C MET A 93 -11.90 -5.66 4.88
N ASN A 94 -11.69 -6.44 3.81
CA ASN A 94 -10.61 -7.42 3.73
C ASN A 94 -9.56 -6.94 2.71
N GLY A 95 -8.51 -6.27 3.21
CA GLY A 95 -7.49 -5.65 2.38
C GLY A 95 -6.80 -6.62 1.41
N ALA A 96 -6.56 -6.13 0.18
CA ALA A 96 -5.46 -6.50 -0.72
C ALA A 96 -5.09 -8.00 -0.86
N LEU A 97 -6.06 -8.92 -0.82
CA LEU A 97 -5.82 -10.32 -1.14
C LEU A 97 -5.74 -10.46 -2.68
N GLY A 98 -4.59 -10.91 -3.19
CA GLY A 98 -4.38 -11.23 -4.61
C GLY A 98 -3.57 -10.23 -5.46
N LEU A 99 -3.38 -8.99 -4.97
CA LEU A 99 -2.87 -7.88 -5.81
C LEU A 99 -1.46 -8.12 -6.37
N VAL A 100 -0.60 -8.82 -5.63
CA VAL A 100 0.80 -9.07 -6.02
C VAL A 100 0.96 -10.44 -6.65
N GLY A 101 0.31 -11.48 -6.12
CA GLY A 101 0.46 -12.85 -6.60
C GLY A 101 0.00 -13.01 -8.04
N GLY A 102 -1.14 -12.41 -8.43
CA GLY A 102 -1.59 -12.42 -9.82
C GLY A 102 -0.57 -11.77 -10.76
N VAL A 103 -0.02 -10.63 -10.35
CA VAL A 103 0.98 -9.90 -11.16
C VAL A 103 2.30 -10.66 -11.28
N ILE A 104 2.71 -11.41 -10.24
CA ILE A 104 3.86 -12.31 -10.33
C ILE A 104 3.63 -13.36 -11.42
N VAL A 105 2.44 -13.98 -11.47
CA VAL A 105 2.10 -14.94 -12.53
C VAL A 105 2.16 -14.29 -13.91
N LEU A 106 1.57 -13.10 -14.07
CA LEU A 106 1.62 -12.37 -15.34
C LEU A 106 3.07 -12.10 -15.79
N GLN A 107 3.93 -11.66 -14.86
CA GLN A 107 5.33 -11.39 -15.16
C GLN A 107 6.14 -12.67 -15.40
N LEU A 108 5.84 -13.79 -14.74
CA LEU A 108 6.45 -15.09 -15.06
C LEU A 108 6.11 -15.52 -16.49
N ARG A 109 4.85 -15.36 -16.89
CA ARG A 109 4.41 -15.64 -18.27
C ARG A 109 5.08 -14.71 -19.28
N GLN A 110 5.20 -13.42 -18.95
CA GLN A 110 5.89 -12.42 -19.78
C GLN A 110 7.40 -12.67 -19.89
N ARG A 111 8.04 -13.18 -18.82
CA ARG A 111 9.43 -13.66 -18.80
C ARG A 111 9.60 -14.97 -19.57
N GLY A 112 8.50 -15.59 -20.01
CA GLY A 112 8.48 -16.75 -20.89
C GLY A 112 8.42 -18.09 -20.17
N GLN A 113 8.06 -18.18 -18.88
CA GLN A 113 7.87 -19.47 -18.19
C GLN A 113 6.69 -20.25 -18.78
N SER A 114 6.80 -21.57 -18.90
CA SER A 114 5.70 -22.45 -19.36
C SER A 114 4.55 -22.48 -18.33
N PRO A 115 3.26 -22.58 -18.73
CA PRO A 115 2.17 -22.73 -17.76
C PRO A 115 2.36 -23.93 -16.84
N ASP A 116 2.82 -25.06 -17.37
CA ASP A 116 3.06 -26.31 -16.61
C ASP A 116 4.12 -26.16 -15.51
N SER A 117 4.94 -25.10 -15.59
CA SER A 117 5.93 -24.79 -14.57
C SER A 117 5.37 -23.92 -13.43
N ILE A 118 4.13 -23.43 -13.54
CA ILE A 118 3.51 -22.51 -12.60
C ILE A 118 2.28 -23.16 -11.97
N ARG A 119 2.27 -23.23 -10.65
CA ARG A 119 1.13 -23.65 -9.84
C ARG A 119 0.65 -22.50 -8.98
N ILE A 120 -0.65 -22.21 -9.05
CA ILE A 120 -1.30 -21.13 -8.31
C ILE A 120 -2.11 -21.73 -7.18
N LEU A 121 -1.83 -21.33 -5.95
CA LEU A 121 -2.52 -21.77 -4.74
C LEU A 121 -3.35 -20.63 -4.22
N ASP A 122 -4.67 -20.80 -4.20
CA ASP A 122 -5.56 -19.75 -3.71
C ASP A 122 -6.86 -20.32 -3.15
N PHE A 123 -7.49 -19.62 -2.23
CA PHE A 123 -8.79 -20.01 -1.70
C PHE A 123 -9.94 -19.65 -2.66
N GLN A 124 -9.72 -18.70 -3.60
CA GLN A 124 -10.69 -18.33 -4.64
C GLN A 124 -10.20 -18.69 -6.05
N GLN A 125 -11.11 -19.11 -6.93
CA GLN A 125 -10.78 -19.33 -8.35
C GLN A 125 -10.35 -18.02 -9.04
N LEU A 126 -9.50 -18.15 -10.06
CA LEU A 126 -9.09 -17.04 -10.92
C LEU A 126 -10.32 -16.43 -11.61
N ASN A 127 -10.60 -15.16 -11.30
CA ASN A 127 -11.77 -14.44 -11.80
C ASN A 127 -11.41 -13.24 -12.70
N ARG A 128 -10.13 -12.85 -12.74
CA ARG A 128 -9.68 -11.65 -13.44
C ARG A 128 -9.37 -11.95 -14.91
N ARG A 129 -9.89 -11.13 -15.84
CA ARG A 129 -9.88 -11.44 -17.30
C ARG A 129 -8.49 -11.63 -17.91
N ASP A 130 -7.55 -10.75 -17.58
CA ASP A 130 -6.12 -10.84 -17.94
C ASP A 130 -5.45 -12.09 -17.35
N MET A 131 -5.80 -12.46 -16.12
CA MET A 131 -5.30 -13.69 -15.47
C MET A 131 -5.89 -14.95 -16.09
N VAL A 132 -7.19 -14.98 -16.38
CA VAL A 132 -7.87 -16.16 -16.94
C VAL A 132 -7.27 -16.55 -18.28
N SER A 133 -6.94 -15.59 -19.16
CA SER A 133 -6.28 -15.88 -20.43
C SER A 133 -4.79 -16.16 -20.28
N THR A 134 -4.07 -15.38 -19.48
CA THR A 134 -2.59 -15.45 -19.40
C THR A 134 -2.10 -16.64 -18.56
N ALA A 135 -2.85 -16.99 -17.52
CA ALA A 135 -2.62 -18.16 -16.67
C ALA A 135 -3.34 -19.42 -17.18
N ALA A 136 -3.94 -19.38 -18.38
CA ALA A 136 -4.51 -20.57 -19.01
C ALA A 136 -3.43 -21.67 -19.11
N GLY A 137 -3.77 -22.86 -18.60
CA GLY A 137 -2.85 -24.01 -18.52
C GLY A 137 -1.97 -24.06 -17.27
N CYS A 138 -2.00 -23.06 -16.38
CA CYS A 138 -1.34 -23.17 -15.08
C CYS A 138 -2.18 -24.06 -14.14
N ASP A 139 -1.53 -24.91 -13.36
CA ASP A 139 -2.22 -25.71 -12.33
C ASP A 139 -2.81 -24.77 -11.26
N PHE A 140 -4.11 -24.89 -10.97
CA PHE A 140 -4.75 -24.18 -9.86
C PHE A 140 -5.16 -25.16 -8.75
N VAL A 141 -4.74 -24.88 -7.52
CA VAL A 141 -5.06 -25.72 -6.35
C VAL A 141 -5.69 -24.87 -5.25
N LYS A 142 -6.90 -25.24 -4.82
CA LYS A 142 -7.57 -24.60 -3.68
C LYS A 142 -7.09 -25.19 -2.36
N THR A 143 -6.32 -24.44 -1.56
CA THR A 143 -5.74 -24.96 -0.30
C THR A 143 -5.28 -23.88 0.69
N ASP A 144 -5.14 -24.26 1.98
CA ASP A 144 -4.42 -23.53 3.05
C ASP A 144 -2.93 -23.98 3.07
N ILE A 145 -1.98 -23.12 3.43
CA ILE A 145 -0.57 -23.21 2.99
C ILE A 145 0.52 -23.23 4.08
N THR A 146 0.24 -23.61 5.32
CA THR A 146 1.22 -23.47 6.43
C THR A 146 2.34 -24.53 6.54
N SER A 147 2.50 -25.48 5.62
CA SER A 147 3.65 -26.43 5.61
C SER A 147 4.07 -26.95 4.22
N ALA A 148 3.36 -26.51 3.18
CA ALA A 148 3.32 -27.20 1.89
C ALA A 148 4.51 -26.91 0.98
N ALA A 149 5.15 -25.75 1.09
CA ALA A 149 6.18 -25.33 0.14
C ALA A 149 7.46 -26.19 0.23
N SER A 150 7.94 -26.48 1.45
CA SER A 150 9.08 -27.39 1.65
C SER A 150 8.71 -28.82 1.28
N ALA A 151 7.51 -29.28 1.65
CA ALA A 151 7.03 -30.62 1.29
C ALA A 151 6.88 -30.81 -0.23
N ALA A 152 6.64 -29.73 -0.97
CA ALA A 152 6.58 -29.73 -2.44
C ALA A 152 7.95 -29.73 -3.13
N GLY A 153 9.06 -29.79 -2.38
CA GLY A 153 10.42 -29.83 -2.92
C GLY A 153 10.88 -28.51 -3.54
N ALA A 154 10.32 -27.38 -3.09
CA ALA A 154 10.80 -26.06 -3.50
C ALA A 154 12.22 -25.83 -2.96
N ASN A 155 13.04 -25.10 -3.71
CA ASN A 155 14.41 -24.73 -3.33
C ASN A 155 14.58 -23.21 -3.15
N VAL A 156 13.58 -22.42 -3.56
CA VAL A 156 13.45 -20.98 -3.31
C VAL A 156 12.05 -20.70 -2.79
N PHE A 157 11.93 -19.92 -1.73
CA PHE A 157 10.65 -19.47 -1.18
C PHE A 157 10.72 -18.00 -0.79
N ILE A 158 9.88 -17.17 -1.41
CA ILE A 158 9.82 -15.73 -1.12
C ILE A 158 8.42 -15.42 -0.58
N ALA A 159 8.37 -14.90 0.64
CA ALA A 159 7.12 -14.45 1.24
C ALA A 159 6.92 -12.94 1.07
N THR A 160 5.69 -12.54 0.78
CA THR A 160 5.29 -11.13 0.81
C THR A 160 4.79 -10.76 2.22
N SER A 161 5.56 -9.90 2.87
CA SER A 161 5.24 -9.27 4.16
C SER A 161 4.67 -7.87 3.94
N SER A 162 4.96 -6.91 4.80
CA SER A 162 4.49 -5.53 4.72
C SER A 162 5.46 -4.58 5.41
N SER A 163 5.63 -3.38 4.87
CA SER A 163 6.34 -2.29 5.55
C SER A 163 5.69 -1.87 6.88
N SER A 164 4.39 -2.17 7.08
CA SER A 164 3.69 -1.98 8.36
C SER A 164 4.33 -2.73 9.54
N VAL A 165 5.14 -3.76 9.26
CA VAL A 165 5.89 -4.53 10.27
C VAL A 165 6.79 -3.63 11.13
N SER A 166 7.41 -2.60 10.56
CA SER A 166 8.29 -1.68 11.31
C SER A 166 7.56 -0.46 11.87
N VAL A 167 6.30 -0.22 11.48
CA VAL A 167 5.52 0.95 11.92
C VAL A 167 5.15 0.82 13.39
N VAL A 168 5.47 1.82 14.20
CA VAL A 168 5.03 1.92 15.61
C VAL A 168 3.80 2.82 15.72
N PRO A 169 2.93 2.65 16.74
CA PRO A 169 1.84 3.59 16.99
C PRO A 169 2.33 5.03 17.16
N ALA A 170 1.64 5.97 16.52
CA ALA A 170 1.82 7.40 16.77
C ALA A 170 1.02 7.84 17.99
N ASN A 171 1.59 8.77 18.76
CA ASN A 171 0.86 9.42 19.83
C ASN A 171 0.36 10.78 19.34
N TYR A 172 -0.90 10.82 18.89
CA TYR A 172 -1.53 12.01 18.33
C TYR A 172 -1.86 13.11 19.35
N TRP A 173 -1.64 12.87 20.64
CA TRP A 173 -1.74 13.92 21.63
C TRP A 173 -0.57 14.90 21.47
N ILE A 174 -0.90 16.19 21.32
CA ILE A 174 0.07 17.26 21.19
C ILE A 174 -0.15 18.23 22.34
N TRP A 175 0.80 18.27 23.28
CA TRP A 175 0.74 19.18 24.41
C TRP A 175 0.89 20.64 23.99
N PRO A 176 0.44 21.62 24.80
CA PRO A 176 0.52 23.03 24.45
C PRO A 176 1.94 23.57 24.14
N TRP A 177 2.98 22.92 24.63
CA TRP A 177 4.39 23.26 24.39
C TRP A 177 5.04 22.40 23.29
N GLN A 178 4.30 21.49 22.65
CA GLN A 178 4.78 20.66 21.54
C GLN A 178 4.28 21.18 20.19
N THR A 179 5.13 21.08 19.18
CA THR A 179 4.81 21.43 17.79
C THR A 179 4.34 20.23 16.99
N GLU A 180 4.80 19.03 17.34
CA GLU A 180 4.54 17.80 16.58
C GLU A 180 4.20 16.62 17.52
N SER A 181 3.48 15.64 16.97
CA SER A 181 3.13 14.40 17.63
C SER A 181 4.33 13.43 17.68
N LYS A 182 4.43 12.62 18.74
CA LYS A 182 5.49 11.60 18.84
C LYS A 182 5.24 10.47 17.84
N ASN A 183 6.29 10.04 17.13
CA ASN A 183 6.26 9.04 16.06
C ASN A 183 5.34 9.45 14.88
N TYR A 184 5.12 10.75 14.67
CA TYR A 184 4.24 11.25 13.61
C TYR A 184 4.86 11.14 12.21
N VAL A 185 6.19 11.24 12.12
CA VAL A 185 7.01 10.89 10.95
C VAL A 185 7.87 9.69 11.29
N GLN A 186 7.82 8.64 10.48
CA GLN A 186 8.59 7.41 10.70
C GLN A 186 9.37 7.03 9.44
N ILE A 187 10.66 6.75 9.62
CA ILE A 187 11.49 6.12 8.58
C ILE A 187 11.35 4.61 8.75
N ILE A 188 10.91 3.94 7.70
CA ILE A 188 10.59 2.51 7.70
C ILE A 188 11.67 1.77 6.92
N ASN A 189 12.30 0.82 7.58
CA ASN A 189 13.36 -0.04 7.06
C ASN A 189 13.31 -1.41 7.76
N GLU A 190 14.34 -2.24 7.61
CA GLU A 190 14.39 -3.59 8.17
C GLU A 190 15.18 -3.70 9.49
N LEU A 191 15.51 -2.59 10.15
CA LEU A 191 16.31 -2.60 11.38
C LEU A 191 15.62 -3.32 12.54
N ASP A 192 14.28 -3.36 12.55
CA ASP A 192 13.50 -4.12 13.54
C ASP A 192 13.71 -5.64 13.43
N PHE A 193 14.21 -6.13 12.29
CA PHE A 193 14.33 -7.56 12.05
C PHE A 193 15.39 -8.23 12.93
N ASP A 194 16.49 -7.54 13.20
CA ASP A 194 17.59 -8.08 14.00
C ASP A 194 17.33 -7.96 15.52
N ALA A 195 16.26 -7.24 15.91
CA ALA A 195 15.81 -7.12 17.29
C ALA A 195 14.79 -8.21 17.68
N PRO A 196 14.64 -8.50 18.98
CA PRO A 196 13.54 -9.31 19.49
C PRO A 196 12.18 -8.76 19.04
N ILE A 197 11.21 -9.64 18.81
CA ILE A 197 9.85 -9.24 18.47
C ILE A 197 9.30 -8.35 19.60
N ARG A 198 8.95 -7.12 19.24
CA ARG A 198 8.38 -6.12 20.16
C ARG A 198 7.07 -6.60 20.80
N ALA A 199 6.70 -5.97 21.91
CA ALA A 199 5.41 -6.18 22.55
C ALA A 199 4.25 -5.81 21.60
N ASN A 200 3.07 -6.40 21.83
CA ASN A 200 1.94 -6.30 20.90
C ASN A 200 1.44 -4.86 20.73
N ASP A 201 1.38 -4.10 21.82
CA ASP A 201 1.03 -2.68 21.89
C ASP A 201 2.00 -1.77 21.12
N LEU A 202 3.20 -2.25 20.77
CA LEU A 202 4.15 -1.51 19.95
C LEU A 202 3.98 -1.78 18.46
N PHE A 203 3.08 -2.68 18.04
CA PHE A 203 2.72 -2.85 16.65
C PHE A 203 1.58 -1.92 16.24
N PHE A 204 1.65 -1.39 15.02
CA PHE A 204 0.56 -0.64 14.41
C PHE A 204 -0.76 -1.44 14.32
N SER A 205 -0.67 -2.77 14.16
CA SER A 205 -1.83 -3.65 14.07
C SER A 205 -1.47 -5.11 14.38
N ASN A 206 -2.47 -5.92 14.70
CA ASN A 206 -2.33 -7.38 14.82
C ASN A 206 -1.80 -8.00 13.51
N TYR A 207 -2.15 -7.42 12.36
CA TYR A 207 -1.63 -7.81 11.05
C TYR A 207 -0.11 -7.59 10.96
N ALA A 208 0.40 -6.43 11.40
CA ALA A 208 1.84 -6.17 11.40
C ALA A 208 2.60 -7.14 12.31
N ARG A 209 2.03 -7.50 13.47
CA ARG A 209 2.61 -8.49 14.38
C ARG A 209 2.65 -9.89 13.77
N SER A 210 1.55 -10.35 13.17
CA SER A 210 1.50 -11.69 12.56
C SER A 210 2.49 -11.81 11.40
N LYS A 211 2.67 -10.73 10.63
CA LYS A 211 3.71 -10.63 9.61
C LYS A 211 5.12 -10.68 10.22
N ALA A 212 5.43 -9.92 11.26
CA ALA A 212 6.74 -10.01 11.94
C ALA A 212 7.09 -11.44 12.40
N VAL A 213 6.13 -12.15 13.00
CA VAL A 213 6.32 -13.55 13.41
C VAL A 213 6.57 -14.44 12.19
N ALA A 214 5.78 -14.28 11.12
CA ALA A 214 5.95 -15.04 9.89
C ALA A 214 7.35 -14.82 9.27
N GLU A 215 7.87 -13.59 9.28
CA GLU A 215 9.22 -13.32 8.77
C GLU A 215 10.30 -14.12 9.52
N ARG A 216 10.20 -14.24 10.84
CA ARG A 216 11.14 -15.03 11.65
C ARG A 216 11.04 -16.53 11.34
N LEU A 217 9.83 -17.03 11.09
CA LEU A 217 9.63 -18.42 10.66
C LEU A 217 10.25 -18.67 9.27
N VAL A 218 10.07 -17.74 8.33
CA VAL A 218 10.68 -17.83 7.00
C VAL A 218 12.21 -17.81 7.07
N TYR A 219 12.76 -16.92 7.88
CA TYR A 219 14.20 -16.85 8.14
C TYR A 219 14.74 -18.13 8.77
N GLY A 220 14.07 -18.66 9.79
CA GLY A 220 14.48 -19.88 10.51
C GLY A 220 14.51 -21.14 9.64
N ASN A 221 13.84 -21.12 8.49
CA ASN A 221 13.84 -22.22 7.51
C ASN A 221 14.86 -22.02 6.37
N ASN A 222 15.64 -20.93 6.36
CA ASN A 222 16.63 -20.67 5.31
C ASN A 222 17.84 -21.61 5.41
N GLN A 223 18.09 -22.37 4.35
CA GLN A 223 19.20 -23.33 4.29
C GLN A 223 19.72 -23.51 2.85
N HIS A 224 20.88 -24.16 2.67
CA HIS A 224 21.56 -24.25 1.37
C HIS A 224 20.67 -24.79 0.23
N GLY A 225 19.85 -25.81 0.53
CA GLY A 225 18.91 -26.43 -0.41
C GLY A 225 17.50 -25.83 -0.43
N PHE A 226 17.17 -24.94 0.52
CA PHE A 226 15.88 -24.26 0.61
C PHE A 226 16.10 -22.80 1.03
N ARG A 227 16.28 -21.95 0.03
CA ARG A 227 16.69 -20.56 0.23
C ARG A 227 15.46 -19.70 0.33
N THR A 228 15.32 -19.00 1.44
CA THR A 228 14.13 -18.20 1.69
C THR A 228 14.42 -16.71 1.55
N GLY A 229 13.36 -15.90 1.49
CA GLY A 229 13.46 -14.45 1.50
C GLY A 229 12.11 -13.83 1.82
N VAL A 230 12.14 -12.58 2.29
CA VAL A 230 10.91 -11.82 2.54
C VAL A 230 11.00 -10.47 1.82
N LEU A 231 9.94 -10.07 1.13
CA LEU A 231 9.78 -8.70 0.65
C LEU A 231 8.73 -7.98 1.47
N ARG A 232 9.06 -6.78 1.95
CA ARG A 232 8.15 -5.83 2.57
C ARG A 232 7.81 -4.77 1.50
N PRO A 233 6.63 -4.83 0.87
CA PRO A 233 6.22 -3.76 0.00
C PRO A 233 6.05 -2.47 0.80
N GLY A 234 6.32 -1.34 0.15
CA GLY A 234 6.01 0.00 0.60
C GLY A 234 4.51 0.18 0.90
N ASN A 235 4.15 1.41 1.23
CA ASN A 235 3.01 1.66 2.06
C ASN A 235 1.84 2.12 1.18
N GLY A 236 0.78 1.29 1.08
CA GLY A 236 -0.29 1.47 0.09
C GLY A 236 0.07 0.82 -1.26
N LEU A 237 -0.43 -0.39 -1.48
CA LEU A 237 -0.27 -1.11 -2.75
C LEU A 237 -1.36 -0.69 -3.74
N TYR A 238 -0.96 -0.42 -4.98
CA TYR A 238 -1.89 0.00 -6.02
C TYR A 238 -1.55 -0.61 -7.40
N GLY A 239 -2.36 -0.28 -8.41
CA GLY A 239 -2.12 -0.66 -9.81
C GLY A 239 -3.02 -1.80 -10.25
N GLN A 240 -4.04 -2.12 -9.46
CA GLN A 240 -4.95 -3.22 -9.66
C GLN A 240 -6.39 -2.77 -9.43
N LYS A 241 -7.34 -3.45 -10.07
CA LYS A 241 -8.75 -3.18 -9.81
C LYS A 241 -9.03 -3.45 -8.33
N SER A 242 -9.85 -2.59 -7.72
CA SER A 242 -10.19 -2.58 -6.29
C SER A 242 -9.03 -2.35 -5.33
N ASP A 243 -7.91 -1.78 -5.79
CA ASP A 243 -6.87 -1.39 -4.85
C ASP A 243 -7.38 -0.31 -3.86
N PRO A 244 -6.97 -0.39 -2.59
CA PRO A 244 -7.50 0.47 -1.53
C PRO A 244 -6.94 1.90 -1.56
N CYS A 245 -6.01 2.22 -2.47
CA CYS A 245 -5.32 3.51 -2.50
C CYS A 245 -5.89 4.42 -3.58
N ILE A 246 -5.89 3.94 -4.83
CA ILE A 246 -6.18 4.73 -6.02
C ILE A 246 -7.53 4.35 -6.61
N ASP A 247 -7.73 3.07 -6.95
CA ASP A 247 -8.94 2.62 -7.63
C ASP A 247 -10.21 2.80 -6.78
N LEU A 248 -10.12 2.63 -5.45
CA LEU A 248 -11.23 2.94 -4.54
C LEU A 248 -11.65 4.43 -4.62
N SER A 249 -10.66 5.33 -4.65
CA SER A 249 -10.88 6.77 -4.79
C SER A 249 -11.52 7.10 -6.14
N LEU A 250 -11.04 6.47 -7.22
CA LEU A 250 -11.61 6.60 -8.57
C LEU A 250 -13.05 6.06 -8.67
N ARG A 251 -13.40 4.96 -7.99
CA ARG A 251 -14.71 4.30 -8.14
C ARG A 251 -15.79 4.88 -7.26
N THR A 252 -15.47 5.11 -6.00
CA THR A 252 -16.50 5.30 -4.96
C THR A 252 -16.56 6.70 -4.44
N GLY A 253 -15.57 7.55 -4.73
CA GLY A 253 -15.50 8.90 -4.16
C GLY A 253 -15.59 8.92 -2.62
N GLY A 254 -15.14 7.84 -1.97
CA GLY A 254 -15.38 7.56 -0.56
C GLY A 254 -14.49 8.34 0.40
N VAL A 255 -14.60 7.97 1.68
CA VAL A 255 -13.69 8.43 2.74
C VAL A 255 -12.27 8.00 2.36
N THR A 256 -11.37 8.97 2.25
CA THR A 256 -9.98 8.73 1.83
C THR A 256 -8.99 9.23 2.90
N TRP A 257 -7.70 9.02 2.64
CA TRP A 257 -6.60 9.38 3.51
C TRP A 257 -6.48 10.91 3.68
N MET A 258 -5.76 11.34 4.74
CA MET A 258 -5.53 12.77 4.95
C MET A 258 -4.63 13.35 3.85
N PRO A 259 -5.00 14.45 3.17
CA PRO A 259 -4.27 14.91 2.00
C PRO A 259 -2.80 15.30 2.26
N ASN A 260 -2.52 15.84 3.44
CA ASN A 260 -1.17 16.26 3.82
C ASN A 260 -0.23 15.08 4.13
N VAL A 261 -0.74 13.86 4.30
CA VAL A 261 0.10 12.70 4.64
C VAL A 261 1.03 12.36 3.49
N VAL A 262 2.31 12.26 3.80
CA VAL A 262 3.41 11.90 2.88
C VAL A 262 3.78 10.44 3.10
N GLN A 263 3.76 9.67 2.02
CA GLN A 263 3.95 8.22 2.08
C GLN A 263 4.49 7.67 0.76
N ASN A 264 5.47 6.75 0.80
CA ASN A 264 5.87 6.02 -0.41
C ASN A 264 4.85 4.92 -0.71
N LEU A 265 4.38 4.86 -1.95
CA LEU A 265 3.50 3.80 -2.44
C LEU A 265 4.30 2.73 -3.21
N GLY A 266 3.66 1.58 -3.41
CA GLY A 266 4.21 0.49 -4.21
C GLY A 266 3.25 0.05 -5.31
N SER A 267 3.63 0.26 -6.57
CA SER A 267 2.96 -0.36 -7.71
C SER A 267 3.12 -1.88 -7.60
N SER A 268 2.01 -2.60 -7.62
CA SER A 268 1.98 -4.08 -7.66
C SER A 268 2.91 -4.67 -8.73
N ARG A 269 3.12 -4.00 -9.88
CA ARG A 269 4.06 -4.42 -10.93
C ARG A 269 5.53 -4.25 -10.53
N ASN A 270 5.88 -3.17 -9.85
CA ASN A 270 7.21 -2.98 -9.27
C ASN A 270 7.49 -4.00 -8.17
N ILE A 271 6.48 -4.32 -7.35
CA ILE A 271 6.61 -5.32 -6.27
C ILE A 271 6.76 -6.73 -6.84
N ALA A 272 5.97 -7.09 -7.86
CA ALA A 272 6.13 -8.38 -8.56
C ALA A 272 7.53 -8.50 -9.21
N LEU A 273 8.03 -7.42 -9.82
CA LEU A 273 9.37 -7.37 -10.38
C LEU A 273 10.43 -7.62 -9.29
N ALA A 274 10.28 -7.01 -8.12
CA ALA A 274 11.17 -7.23 -6.98
C ALA A 274 11.19 -8.71 -6.55
N HIS A 275 10.06 -9.41 -6.59
CA HIS A 275 10.01 -10.85 -6.28
C HIS A 275 10.84 -11.66 -7.28
N LEU A 276 10.75 -11.36 -8.57
CA LEU A 276 11.54 -12.05 -9.61
C LEU A 276 13.02 -11.70 -9.51
N GLN A 277 13.37 -10.46 -9.18
CA GLN A 277 14.77 -10.05 -8.95
C GLN A 277 15.35 -10.73 -7.71
N PHE A 278 14.56 -10.87 -6.64
CA PHE A 278 15.00 -11.59 -5.45
C PHE A 278 15.13 -13.09 -5.72
N GLU A 279 14.23 -13.68 -6.51
CA GLU A 279 14.35 -15.07 -6.96
C GLU A 279 15.65 -15.30 -7.73
N ALA A 280 15.95 -14.44 -8.70
CA ALA A 280 17.21 -14.48 -9.44
C ALA A 280 18.44 -14.32 -8.54
N ALA A 281 18.35 -13.49 -7.49
CA ALA A 281 19.41 -13.35 -6.50
C ALA A 281 19.59 -14.60 -5.63
N LEU A 282 18.49 -15.23 -5.18
CA LEU A 282 18.52 -16.47 -4.40
C LEU A 282 18.97 -17.68 -5.20
N ALA A 283 18.76 -17.67 -6.52
CA ALA A 283 19.14 -18.75 -7.44
C ALA A 283 20.64 -18.79 -7.79
N GLN A 284 21.44 -17.83 -7.32
CA GLN A 284 22.90 -17.80 -7.55
C GLN A 284 23.60 -19.06 -7.02
N LYS A 285 24.78 -19.42 -7.52
CA LYS A 285 25.49 -20.62 -7.01
C LYS A 285 25.78 -20.50 -5.51
N LYS A 286 26.37 -19.37 -5.10
CA LYS A 286 26.65 -19.02 -3.70
C LYS A 286 25.39 -18.50 -3.03
N MET A 287 25.17 -18.87 -1.76
CA MET A 287 24.09 -18.29 -0.95
C MET A 287 24.30 -16.77 -0.82
N PRO A 288 23.36 -15.94 -1.29
CA PRO A 288 23.48 -14.49 -1.20
C PRO A 288 23.28 -14.02 0.26
N LEU A 289 23.87 -12.89 0.63
CA LEU A 289 23.74 -12.31 1.97
C LEU A 289 22.31 -11.86 2.31
N ALA A 290 21.49 -11.64 1.28
CA ALA A 290 20.07 -11.33 1.41
C ALA A 290 19.20 -12.56 1.76
N ALA A 291 19.73 -13.78 1.65
CA ALA A 291 18.96 -15.00 1.92
C ALA A 291 18.45 -15.04 3.37
N GLY A 292 17.20 -15.47 3.53
CA GLY A 292 16.45 -15.52 4.78
C GLY A 292 15.95 -14.17 5.27
N LYS A 293 16.54 -13.05 4.85
CA LYS A 293 16.29 -11.73 5.42
C LYS A 293 15.13 -11.00 4.73
N PRO A 294 14.42 -10.11 5.43
CA PRO A 294 13.52 -9.18 4.79
C PRO A 294 14.30 -8.09 4.04
N LEU A 295 13.70 -7.66 2.94
CA LEU A 295 14.06 -6.47 2.18
C LEU A 295 12.80 -5.65 1.94
N ILE A 296 12.90 -4.33 2.11
CA ILE A 296 11.83 -3.39 1.83
C ILE A 296 11.99 -2.82 0.42
N VAL A 297 10.88 -2.64 -0.29
CA VAL A 297 10.88 -2.14 -1.68
C VAL A 297 9.73 -1.17 -1.91
N THR A 298 9.97 -0.10 -2.66
CA THR A 298 8.96 0.91 -2.98
C THR A 298 9.19 1.51 -4.37
N ASP A 299 8.21 2.24 -4.89
CA ASP A 299 8.37 2.93 -6.18
C ASP A 299 9.55 3.93 -6.16
N PRO A 300 10.27 4.08 -7.29
CA PRO A 300 11.33 5.07 -7.42
C PRO A 300 10.79 6.50 -7.30
N GLY A 301 11.60 7.35 -6.68
CA GLY A 301 11.31 8.77 -6.50
C GLY A 301 10.96 9.13 -5.05
N PRO A 302 10.80 10.43 -4.77
CA PRO A 302 10.36 10.90 -3.46
C PRO A 302 8.91 10.45 -3.17
N PRO A 303 8.54 10.20 -1.89
CA PRO A 303 7.16 9.89 -1.53
C PRO A 303 6.23 11.05 -1.88
N PRO A 304 5.11 10.83 -2.59
CA PRO A 304 4.11 11.87 -2.76
C PRO A 304 3.31 12.10 -1.47
N SER A 305 2.56 13.19 -1.45
CA SER A 305 1.44 13.35 -0.52
C SER A 305 0.17 12.78 -1.13
N HIS A 306 -0.81 12.44 -0.29
CA HIS A 306 -2.12 12.04 -0.79
C HIS A 306 -2.81 13.17 -1.58
N GLN A 307 -2.54 14.44 -1.24
CA GLN A 307 -3.02 15.60 -2.01
C GLN A 307 -2.48 15.60 -3.44
N ASP A 308 -1.20 15.23 -3.65
CA ASP A 308 -0.63 15.14 -5.00
C ASP A 308 -1.38 14.11 -5.84
N ILE A 309 -1.70 12.95 -5.23
CA ILE A 309 -2.52 11.90 -5.85
C ILE A 309 -3.91 12.44 -6.17
N TYR A 310 -4.61 13.07 -5.21
CA TYR A 310 -5.95 13.60 -5.42
C TYR A 310 -6.00 14.65 -6.54
N ASN A 311 -5.02 15.53 -6.59
CA ASN A 311 -4.90 16.51 -7.67
C ASN A 311 -4.77 15.81 -9.04
N ALA A 312 -3.95 14.75 -9.13
CA ALA A 312 -3.83 13.98 -10.36
C ALA A 312 -5.13 13.26 -10.74
N LEU A 313 -5.83 12.67 -9.77
CA LEU A 313 -7.11 12.01 -10.05
C LEU A 313 -8.16 13.01 -10.52
N ILE A 314 -8.30 14.15 -9.85
CA ILE A 314 -9.29 15.19 -10.17
C ILE A 314 -8.99 15.84 -11.53
N ASP A 315 -7.73 16.13 -11.84
CA ASP A 315 -7.36 16.81 -13.09
C ASP A 315 -7.47 15.89 -14.32
N LEU A 316 -7.26 14.58 -14.16
CA LEU A 316 -7.14 13.64 -15.28
C LEU A 316 -8.39 12.78 -15.54
N SER A 317 -9.28 12.64 -14.56
CA SER A 317 -10.44 11.75 -14.69
C SER A 317 -11.56 12.41 -15.49
N GLU A 318 -12.11 11.68 -16.46
CA GLU A 318 -13.25 12.15 -17.27
C GLU A 318 -14.57 12.09 -16.47
N SER A 319 -14.66 11.13 -15.55
CA SER A 319 -15.77 11.02 -14.60
C SER A 319 -15.52 11.92 -13.38
N PRO A 320 -16.53 12.67 -12.88
CA PRO A 320 -16.38 13.47 -11.67
C PRO A 320 -15.97 12.63 -10.46
N ILE A 321 -15.00 13.13 -9.70
CA ILE A 321 -14.54 12.52 -8.44
C ILE A 321 -14.95 13.42 -7.29
N THR A 322 -15.73 12.85 -6.36
CA THR A 322 -15.99 13.47 -5.06
C THR A 322 -15.08 12.83 -4.03
N LEU A 323 -14.40 13.58 -3.18
CA LEU A 323 -13.60 13.01 -2.09
C LEU A 323 -14.20 13.43 -0.75
N SER A 324 -14.37 12.47 0.17
CA SER A 324 -14.78 12.77 1.55
C SER A 324 -13.55 12.67 2.46
N LEU A 325 -13.24 13.76 3.16
CA LEU A 325 -12.08 13.82 4.05
C LEU A 325 -12.56 13.79 5.51
N PRO A 326 -12.17 12.77 6.30
CA PRO A 326 -12.50 12.75 7.72
C PRO A 326 -11.72 13.86 8.45
N PRO A 327 -12.29 14.47 9.51
CA PRO A 327 -11.55 15.37 10.38
C PRO A 327 -10.30 14.66 10.96
N PRO A 328 -9.17 15.35 11.18
CA PRO A 328 -7.94 14.73 11.67
C PRO A 328 -8.10 13.95 12.97
N SER A 329 -8.93 14.44 13.89
CA SER A 329 -9.28 13.76 15.16
C SER A 329 -10.11 12.48 14.98
N THR A 330 -10.86 12.35 13.89
CA THR A 330 -11.53 11.09 13.53
C THR A 330 -10.55 10.15 12.84
N ALA A 331 -9.74 10.70 11.93
CA ALA A 331 -8.71 9.99 11.19
C ALA A 331 -7.60 9.41 12.11
N SER A 332 -7.23 10.12 13.16
CA SER A 332 -6.18 9.72 14.11
C SER A 332 -6.53 8.41 14.84
N ARG A 333 -7.83 8.14 15.05
CA ARG A 333 -8.31 6.89 15.65
C ARG A 333 -8.04 5.66 14.80
N PHE A 334 -7.82 5.86 13.50
CA PHE A 334 -7.50 4.81 12.53
C PHE A 334 -6.02 4.82 12.10
N ASN A 335 -5.20 5.64 12.76
CA ASN A 335 -3.80 5.87 12.41
C ASN A 335 -3.55 6.28 10.94
N VAL A 336 -4.54 6.85 10.24
CA VAL A 336 -4.43 7.21 8.80
C VAL A 336 -3.76 8.57 8.56
N CYS A 337 -3.09 9.10 9.59
CA CYS A 337 -2.52 10.45 9.61
C CYS A 337 -0.98 10.46 9.69
N MET A 338 -0.33 9.30 9.78
CA MET A 338 1.13 9.22 9.96
C MET A 338 1.87 9.38 8.65
N HIS A 339 2.97 10.11 8.69
CA HIS A 339 3.90 10.21 7.57
C HIS A 339 4.89 9.06 7.64
N THR A 340 5.06 8.34 6.54
CA THR A 340 6.00 7.22 6.47
C THR A 340 6.93 7.37 5.28
N VAL A 341 8.22 7.25 5.53
CA VAL A 341 9.26 7.34 4.50
C VAL A 341 9.95 6.00 4.46
N ILE A 342 9.88 5.33 3.31
CA ILE A 342 10.49 4.01 3.12
C ILE A 342 11.96 4.20 2.71
N ASP A 343 12.86 3.54 3.42
CA ASP A 343 14.27 3.40 3.04
C ASP A 343 14.51 2.01 2.45
N ASP A 344 14.42 1.91 1.11
CA ASP A 344 14.69 0.68 0.35
C ASP A 344 16.14 0.57 -0.14
N SER A 345 17.05 1.38 0.42
CA SER A 345 18.45 1.44 -0.03
C SER A 345 19.13 0.07 0.01
N LYS A 346 18.80 -0.78 0.99
CA LYS A 346 19.32 -2.14 1.12
C LYS A 346 18.90 -3.03 -0.05
N ALA A 347 17.63 -3.00 -0.46
CA ALA A 347 17.15 -3.79 -1.60
C ALA A 347 17.81 -3.36 -2.92
N ARG A 348 18.13 -2.06 -3.06
CA ARG A 348 18.78 -1.47 -4.24
C ARG A 348 20.27 -1.81 -4.36
N ARG A 349 20.94 -2.25 -3.29
CA ARG A 349 22.36 -2.66 -3.33
C ARG A 349 22.57 -3.86 -4.24
N SER A 350 23.82 -4.08 -4.66
CA SER A 350 24.17 -5.26 -5.45
C SER A 350 23.94 -6.55 -4.65
N ILE A 351 23.86 -7.69 -5.34
CA ILE A 351 23.77 -9.01 -4.70
C ILE A 351 24.97 -9.27 -3.79
N LYS A 352 26.17 -8.81 -4.19
CA LYS A 352 27.41 -8.97 -3.42
C LYS A 352 27.36 -8.21 -2.09
N ASP A 353 26.66 -7.08 -2.07
CA ASP A 353 26.54 -6.19 -0.89
C ASP A 353 25.26 -6.47 -0.07
N GLY A 354 24.60 -7.60 -0.32
CA GLY A 354 23.42 -8.04 0.42
C GLY A 354 22.09 -7.39 0.03
N GLY A 355 22.03 -6.76 -1.14
CA GLY A 355 20.78 -6.38 -1.80
C GLY A 355 20.35 -7.38 -2.88
N ILE A 356 19.39 -6.96 -3.72
CA ILE A 356 18.88 -7.74 -4.86
C ILE A 356 19.00 -6.97 -6.19
N ALA A 357 19.76 -5.87 -6.17
CA ALA A 357 19.85 -4.89 -7.25
C ALA A 357 18.48 -4.36 -7.69
N TYR A 358 17.56 -4.16 -6.73
CA TYR A 358 16.20 -3.73 -7.03
C TYR A 358 16.18 -2.40 -7.80
N ARG A 359 15.42 -2.36 -8.90
CA ARG A 359 15.16 -1.16 -9.69
C ARG A 359 13.70 -1.16 -10.10
N GLY A 360 12.90 -0.29 -9.48
CA GLY A 360 11.52 -0.05 -9.91
C GLY A 360 11.48 0.61 -11.30
N VAL A 361 10.49 0.24 -12.10
CA VAL A 361 10.36 0.62 -13.52
C VAL A 361 9.46 1.83 -13.69
N CYS A 362 8.38 1.92 -12.91
CA CYS A 362 7.47 3.07 -12.91
C CYS A 362 7.56 3.85 -11.61
N THR A 363 7.49 5.18 -11.68
CA THR A 363 7.31 6.03 -10.50
C THR A 363 5.87 5.94 -9.98
N THR A 364 5.60 6.52 -8.80
CA THR A 364 4.23 6.59 -8.30
C THR A 364 3.31 7.38 -9.23
N LEU A 365 3.78 8.52 -9.77
CA LEU A 365 3.02 9.33 -10.72
C LEU A 365 2.70 8.55 -12.00
N ASP A 366 3.68 7.83 -12.56
CA ASP A 366 3.47 6.97 -13.73
C ASP A 366 2.33 5.97 -13.50
N GLY A 367 2.36 5.28 -12.37
CA GLY A 367 1.35 4.27 -12.06
C GLY A 367 -0.03 4.86 -11.71
N VAL A 368 -0.09 6.06 -11.10
CA VAL A 368 -1.36 6.77 -10.90
C VAL A 368 -1.96 7.16 -12.24
N CYS A 369 -1.18 7.79 -13.13
CA CYS A 369 -1.63 8.17 -14.47
C CYS A 369 -2.12 6.97 -15.28
N GLU A 370 -1.42 5.83 -15.22
CA GLU A 370 -1.83 4.62 -15.93
C GLU A 370 -3.21 4.12 -15.47
N GLN A 371 -3.48 4.11 -14.17
CA GLN A 371 -4.80 3.69 -13.67
C GLN A 371 -5.91 4.65 -14.07
N VAL A 372 -5.63 5.96 -14.15
CA VAL A 372 -6.60 6.93 -14.66
C VAL A 372 -6.85 6.68 -16.16
N VAL A 373 -5.82 6.40 -16.96
CA VAL A 373 -5.99 6.02 -18.37
C VAL A 373 -6.91 4.80 -18.51
N ASP A 374 -6.65 3.75 -17.73
CA ASP A 374 -7.44 2.52 -17.77
C ASP A 374 -8.88 2.77 -17.29
N ARG A 375 -9.07 3.66 -16.32
CA ARG A 375 -10.40 4.05 -15.85
C ARG A 375 -11.17 4.84 -16.89
N ASN A 376 -10.56 5.85 -17.51
CA ASN A 376 -11.20 6.64 -18.55
C ASN A 376 -11.60 5.76 -19.75
N ARG A 377 -10.71 4.83 -20.17
CA ARG A 377 -11.05 3.82 -21.19
C ARG A 377 -12.23 2.94 -20.79
N TYR A 378 -12.30 2.53 -19.52
CA TYR A 378 -13.40 1.73 -19.00
C TYR A 378 -14.72 2.50 -18.98
N ASP A 379 -14.70 3.77 -18.58
CA ASP A 379 -15.89 4.63 -18.52
C ASP A 379 -16.40 4.98 -19.94
N ALA A 380 -15.51 5.25 -20.89
CA ALA A 380 -15.87 5.48 -22.30
C ALA A 380 -16.53 4.27 -22.99
N GLY A 381 -16.26 3.05 -22.49
CA GLY A 381 -16.85 1.82 -23.00
C GLY A 381 -18.24 1.47 -22.43
N LYS A 382 -18.80 2.28 -21.53
CA LYS A 382 -20.13 2.04 -20.94
C LYS A 382 -21.24 2.58 -21.85
N PRO A 383 -22.35 1.85 -22.05
CA PRO A 383 -23.51 2.38 -22.77
C PRO A 383 -24.13 3.56 -22.01
N GLU A 384 -24.51 4.61 -22.75
CA GLU A 384 -25.19 5.79 -22.24
C GLU A 384 -26.41 5.39 -21.39
N GLY A 385 -26.53 5.96 -20.18
CA GLY A 385 -27.62 5.68 -19.25
C GLY A 385 -27.31 4.69 -18.11
N THR A 386 -26.12 4.08 -18.08
CA THR A 386 -25.64 3.33 -16.89
C THR A 386 -24.94 4.24 -15.88
N ASN A 387 -25.57 5.36 -15.52
CA ASN A 387 -25.21 6.06 -14.29
C ASN A 387 -25.71 5.20 -13.13
N GLY A 388 -24.90 4.23 -12.72
CA GLY A 388 -25.11 3.51 -11.49
C GLY A 388 -25.17 4.54 -10.38
N ASN A 389 -26.34 4.69 -9.76
CA ASN A 389 -26.57 5.44 -8.53
C ASN A 389 -25.31 5.31 -7.66
N SER A 390 -24.55 6.40 -7.60
CA SER A 390 -23.29 6.38 -6.89
C SER A 390 -23.61 6.02 -5.45
N ILE A 391 -22.91 5.00 -4.94
CA ILE A 391 -23.03 4.56 -3.55
C ILE A 391 -22.75 5.74 -2.59
N THR A 392 -22.10 6.82 -3.08
CA THR A 392 -21.95 8.12 -2.40
C THR A 392 -23.26 8.72 -1.95
N ASP A 393 -24.34 8.65 -2.73
CA ASP A 393 -25.61 9.31 -2.38
C ASP A 393 -26.32 8.61 -1.23
N LYS A 394 -26.10 7.30 -1.06
CA LYS A 394 -26.62 6.53 0.07
C LYS A 394 -25.69 6.61 1.29
N ALA A 395 -24.37 6.56 1.09
CA ALA A 395 -23.37 6.61 2.17
C ALA A 395 -23.26 8.00 2.83
N ALA A 396 -23.29 9.09 2.04
CA ALA A 396 -23.27 10.45 2.56
C ALA A 396 -24.54 10.78 3.37
N LYS A 397 -25.71 10.28 2.92
CA LYS A 397 -26.98 10.41 3.65
C LYS A 397 -27.02 9.62 4.97
N MET A 398 -26.35 8.47 5.04
CA MET A 398 -26.25 7.67 6.27
C MET A 398 -25.22 8.20 7.27
N ALA A 399 -24.17 8.88 6.81
CA ALA A 399 -23.05 9.27 7.68
C ALA A 399 -23.16 10.70 8.26
N GLY A 400 -24.11 11.54 7.79
CA GLY A 400 -24.23 12.93 8.26
C GLY A 400 -23.00 13.79 8.01
N LEU A 401 -22.12 13.38 7.08
CA LEU A 401 -20.89 14.08 6.73
C LEU A 401 -21.20 15.11 5.64
N GLY A 402 -21.02 16.39 5.95
CA GLY A 402 -21.15 17.46 4.97
C GLY A 402 -20.15 17.29 3.84
N SER A 403 -20.64 17.31 2.60
CA SER A 403 -19.80 17.44 1.41
C SER A 403 -19.21 18.85 1.38
N VAL A 404 -17.88 18.94 1.32
CA VAL A 404 -17.20 20.20 1.02
C VAL A 404 -16.70 20.08 -0.43
N PRO A 405 -17.14 20.96 -1.36
CA PRO A 405 -16.49 21.07 -2.64
C PRO A 405 -15.04 21.50 -2.38
N VAL A 406 -14.08 20.69 -2.83
CA VAL A 406 -12.69 21.15 -2.85
C VAL A 406 -12.63 22.20 -3.95
N ALA A 407 -12.52 23.47 -3.56
CA ALA A 407 -12.38 24.58 -4.49
C ALA A 407 -11.12 24.38 -5.36
N ALA A 408 -11.26 24.79 -6.63
CA ALA A 408 -10.36 24.57 -7.76
C ALA A 408 -8.92 25.07 -7.60
#